data_AF-A0A3D2YVI4-F1
#
_entry.id   AF-A0A3D2YVI4-F1
#
_cell.length_a   1.000
_cell.length_b   1.000
_cell.length_c   1.000
_cell.angle_alpha   90.00
_cell.angle_beta   90.00
_cell.angle_gamma   90.00
#
_symmetry.space_group_name_H-M   'P 1'
#
loop_
_entity.id
_entity.type
_entity.pdbx_description
1 polymer ?
#
loop_
_entity_poly.entity_id
_entity_poly.type
_entity_poly.pdbx_seq_one_letter_code
_entity_poly.pdbx_strand_id
1 'polypeptide(L)'
;MDITALYIGCYLLGSIPTAYIIGKLVRGVDIRGYGSGNVGGANLYEHVGKRWVVPLVIAEIVIKGGLPIVFSIYVLDIDRSSAFLIGVPLLTIAGNNWSAFLKLQGGRGITVAVGTMLVLSPILWLAFAVIAFGGWVVTKSSGLWVLIALVLLPVVAFLAEDNVNLVWYCLGMLGIIALKRLSSNWTPFPDDISRKRVLLNRLVRDRDVSDRTGWVRRIPEGSS
;
A
#
# COMPACT_ATOMS: atom_id res chain seq x y z
N MET A 1 3.72 3.06 27.52
CA MET A 1 3.59 4.06 26.44
C MET A 1 2.11 4.30 26.20
N ASP A 2 1.68 5.55 26.05
CA ASP A 2 0.28 5.84 25.70
C ASP A 2 -0.04 5.22 24.33
N ILE A 3 -1.18 4.53 24.21
CA ILE A 3 -1.64 3.95 22.94
C ILE A 3 -1.76 5.00 21.83
N THR A 4 -2.08 6.23 22.21
CA THR A 4 -2.13 7.38 21.31
C THR A 4 -0.75 7.67 20.72
N ALA A 5 0.30 7.66 21.56
CA ALA A 5 1.67 7.89 21.11
C ALA A 5 2.16 6.75 20.20
N LEU A 6 1.78 5.50 20.49
CA LEU A 6 2.04 4.36 19.61
C LEU A 6 1.43 4.58 18.23
N TYR A 7 0.15 4.94 18.19
CA TYR A 7 -0.60 5.15 16.96
C TYR A 7 -0.04 6.30 16.11
N ILE A 8 0.28 7.43 16.73
CA ILE A 8 0.96 8.55 16.06
C ILE A 8 2.31 8.09 15.52
N GLY A 9 3.10 7.36 16.33
CA GLY A 9 4.40 6.83 15.92
C GLY A 9 4.29 5.90 14.70
N CYS A 10 3.30 5.01 14.68
CA CYS A 10 3.05 4.10 13.56
C CYS A 10 2.68 4.86 12.28
N TYR A 11 1.81 5.86 12.37
CA TYR A 11 1.46 6.71 11.23
C TYR A 11 2.67 7.49 10.69
N LEU A 12 3.49 8.07 11.58
CA LEU A 12 4.70 8.81 11.19
C LEU A 12 5.75 7.88 10.56
N LEU A 13 5.97 6.69 11.11
CA LEU A 13 6.86 5.69 10.55
C LEU A 13 6.38 5.24 9.16
N GLY A 14 5.08 4.94 9.03
CA GLY A 14 4.44 4.64 7.75
C GLY A 14 4.63 5.76 6.74
N SER A 15 4.53 7.02 7.20
CA SER A 15 4.67 8.23 6.39
C SER A 15 6.05 8.43 5.79
N ILE A 16 7.12 7.81 6.31
CA ILE A 16 8.49 7.99 5.78
C ILE A 16 8.51 7.64 4.28
N PRO A 17 8.83 8.57 3.37
CA PRO A 17 8.57 8.36 1.95
C PRO A 17 9.71 7.60 1.25
N THR A 18 9.89 6.32 1.59
CA THR A 18 11.04 5.50 1.19
C THR A 18 11.30 5.50 -0.32
N ALA A 19 10.28 5.28 -1.17
CA ALA A 19 10.49 5.27 -2.62
C ALA A 19 10.89 6.64 -3.17
N TYR A 20 10.35 7.72 -2.60
CA TYR A 20 10.74 9.09 -2.95
C TYR A 20 12.19 9.38 -2.54
N ILE A 21 12.58 8.99 -1.32
CA ILE A 21 13.95 9.14 -0.83
C ILE A 21 14.92 8.41 -1.76
N ILE A 22 14.61 7.16 -2.13
CA ILE A 22 15.45 6.39 -3.07
C ILE A 22 15.52 7.09 -4.43
N GLY A 23 14.40 7.53 -4.99
CA GLY A 23 14.40 8.23 -6.28
C GLY A 23 15.24 9.51 -6.26
N LYS A 24 15.13 10.28 -5.17
CA LYS A 24 15.88 11.53 -5.00
C LYS A 24 17.38 11.28 -4.82
N LEU A 25 17.77 10.30 -4.02
CA LEU A 25 19.19 9.99 -3.76
C LEU A 25 19.89 9.34 -4.95
N VAL A 26 19.19 8.48 -5.71
CA VAL A 26 19.79 7.70 -6.80
C VAL A 26 19.82 8.46 -8.11
N ARG A 27 18.75 9.20 -8.44
CA ARG A 27 18.57 9.85 -9.75
C ARG A 27 18.36 11.35 -9.66
N GLY A 28 18.24 11.93 -8.46
CA GLY A 28 17.93 13.36 -8.28
C GLY A 28 16.48 13.75 -8.60
N VAL A 29 15.64 12.79 -9.01
CA VAL A 29 14.29 13.04 -9.52
C VAL A 29 13.22 12.98 -8.43
N ASP A 30 12.17 13.78 -8.59
CA ASP A 30 10.93 13.58 -7.85
C ASP A 30 10.04 12.59 -8.60
N ILE A 31 9.97 11.35 -8.09
CA ILE A 31 9.22 10.27 -8.75
C ILE A 31 7.71 10.55 -8.85
N ARG A 32 7.17 11.54 -8.13
CA ARG A 32 5.75 11.93 -8.23
C ARG A 32 5.40 12.59 -9.56
N GLY A 33 6.39 13.14 -10.25
CA GLY A 33 6.21 13.67 -11.61
C GLY A 33 6.15 12.59 -12.70
N TYR A 34 6.46 11.34 -12.37
CA TYR A 34 6.61 10.26 -13.35
C TYR A 34 5.45 9.27 -13.28
N GLY A 35 5.07 8.75 -14.45
CA GLY A 35 4.09 7.70 -14.66
C GLY A 35 2.74 7.98 -14.00
N SER A 36 2.45 7.18 -12.98
CA SER A 36 1.21 7.27 -12.19
C SER A 36 1.24 8.36 -11.11
N GLY A 37 2.40 8.96 -10.84
CA GLY A 37 2.64 9.83 -9.69
C GLY A 37 2.62 9.12 -8.34
N ASN A 38 2.53 7.78 -8.34
CA ASN A 38 2.54 6.95 -7.15
C ASN A 38 3.97 6.75 -6.61
N VAL A 39 4.13 6.85 -5.30
CA VAL A 39 5.42 6.71 -4.60
C VAL A 39 5.58 5.27 -4.14
N GLY A 40 5.65 4.34 -5.10
CA GLY A 40 5.72 2.91 -4.83
C GLY A 40 6.65 2.14 -5.77
N GLY A 41 6.81 0.84 -5.52
CA GLY A 41 7.79 0.01 -6.21
C GLY A 41 7.64 -0.05 -7.73
N ALA A 42 6.41 -0.01 -8.26
CA ALA A 42 6.19 -0.02 -9.71
C ALA A 42 6.75 1.24 -10.40
N ASN A 43 6.58 2.41 -9.78
CA ASN A 43 7.09 3.66 -10.34
C ASN A 43 8.62 3.75 -10.18
N LEU A 44 9.13 3.26 -9.05
CA LEU A 44 10.57 3.14 -8.81
C LEU A 44 11.24 2.17 -9.80
N TYR A 45 10.58 1.04 -10.11
CA TYR A 45 11.04 0.07 -11.09
C TYR A 45 11.21 0.72 -12.47
N GLU A 46 10.17 1.40 -12.94
CA GLU A 46 10.13 1.97 -14.29
C GLU A 46 11.09 3.17 -14.44
N HIS A 47 11.12 4.08 -13.45
CA HIS A 47 11.75 5.40 -13.62
C HIS A 47 13.10 5.58 -12.90
N VAL A 48 13.45 4.68 -11.98
CA VAL A 48 14.71 4.79 -11.22
C VAL A 48 15.62 3.58 -11.51
N GLY A 49 15.07 2.38 -11.37
CA GLY A 49 15.69 1.14 -11.82
C GLY A 49 15.36 -0.07 -10.95
N LYS A 50 15.22 -1.24 -11.59
CA LYS A 50 14.83 -2.52 -10.96
C LYS A 50 15.61 -2.87 -9.68
N ARG A 51 16.92 -2.63 -9.63
CA ARG A 51 17.77 -2.96 -8.47
C ARG A 51 17.35 -2.25 -7.18
N TRP A 52 16.68 -1.10 -7.29
CA TRP A 52 16.26 -0.30 -6.14
C TRP A 52 14.90 -0.70 -5.57
N VAL A 53 14.17 -1.58 -6.26
CA VAL A 53 12.91 -2.14 -5.75
C VAL A 53 13.16 -3.06 -4.56
N VAL A 54 14.26 -3.81 -4.55
CA VAL A 54 14.60 -4.73 -3.45
C VAL A 54 14.77 -3.99 -2.11
N PRO A 55 15.64 -2.97 -1.98
CA PRO A 55 15.77 -2.25 -0.71
C PRO A 55 14.47 -1.53 -0.31
N LEU A 56 13.69 -1.02 -1.28
CA LEU A 56 12.36 -0.46 -0.99
C LEU A 56 11.44 -1.52 -0.34
N VAL A 57 11.32 -2.70 -0.96
CA VAL A 57 10.44 -3.76 -0.50
C VAL A 57 10.85 -4.26 0.88
N ILE A 58 12.16 -4.42 1.13
CA ILE A 58 12.67 -4.81 2.46
C ILE A 58 12.28 -3.76 3.51
N ALA A 59 12.49 -2.47 3.22
CA ALA A 59 12.11 -1.40 4.14
C ALA A 59 10.59 -1.35 4.39
N GLU A 60 9.77 -1.52 3.35
CA GLU A 60 8.30 -1.51 3.49
C GLU A 60 7.78 -2.74 4.24
N ILE A 61 8.31 -3.93 3.99
CA ILE A 61 7.88 -5.18 4.65
C ILE A 61 8.37 -5.23 6.10
N VAL A 62 9.69 -5.06 6.30
CA VAL A 62 10.32 -5.32 7.60
C VAL A 62 10.16 -4.13 8.53
N ILE A 63 10.58 -2.94 8.08
CA ILE A 63 10.66 -1.76 8.95
C ILE A 63 9.27 -1.14 9.17
N LYS A 64 8.46 -1.02 8.11
CA LYS A 64 7.13 -0.44 8.24
C LYS A 64 6.07 -1.49 8.58
N GLY A 65 6.02 -2.59 7.84
CA GLY A 65 4.96 -3.58 7.99
C GLY A 65 5.09 -4.43 9.25
N GLY A 66 6.28 -4.98 9.50
CA GLY A 66 6.50 -5.95 10.58
C GLY A 66 6.90 -5.33 11.91
N LEU A 67 7.90 -4.44 11.91
CA LEU A 67 8.53 -3.93 13.13
C LEU A 67 7.55 -3.28 14.12
N PRO A 68 6.55 -2.44 13.71
CA PRO A 68 5.62 -1.84 14.67
C PRO A 68 4.78 -2.86 15.40
N ILE A 69 4.39 -3.94 14.71
CA ILE A 69 3.56 -5.01 15.27
C ILE A 69 4.40 -5.84 16.23
N VAL A 70 5.61 -6.23 15.83
CA VAL A 70 6.56 -6.95 16.68
C VAL A 70 6.89 -6.13 17.93
N PHE A 71 7.17 -4.84 17.78
CA PHE A 71 7.41 -3.95 18.90
C PHE A 71 6.20 -3.88 19.84
N SER A 72 4.99 -3.77 19.29
CA SER A 72 3.76 -3.72 20.08
C SER A 72 3.54 -4.99 20.91
N ILE A 73 3.78 -6.16 20.31
CA ILE A 73 3.58 -7.46 20.98
C ILE A 73 4.68 -7.70 22.02
N TYR A 74 5.95 -7.54 21.65
CA TYR A 74 7.07 -8.03 22.45
C TYR A 74 7.72 -7.00 23.38
N VAL A 75 7.50 -5.70 23.13
CA VAL A 75 8.07 -4.62 23.96
C VAL A 75 7.00 -3.92 24.79
N LEU A 76 5.81 -3.73 24.22
CA LEU A 76 4.68 -3.11 24.92
C LEU A 76 3.71 -4.11 25.54
N ASP A 77 3.96 -5.41 25.35
CA ASP A 77 3.14 -6.51 25.87
C ASP A 77 1.66 -6.41 25.47
N ILE A 78 1.40 -5.91 24.26
CA ILE A 78 0.04 -5.86 23.71
C ILE A 78 -0.33 -7.26 23.22
N ASP A 79 -1.37 -7.83 23.83
CA ASP A 79 -1.87 -9.15 23.46
C ASP A 79 -2.20 -9.25 21.96
N ARG A 80 -1.86 -10.40 21.35
CA ARG A 80 -2.08 -10.66 19.93
C ARG A 80 -3.55 -10.63 19.52
N SER A 81 -4.45 -11.00 20.44
CA SER A 81 -5.89 -10.96 20.22
C SER A 81 -6.48 -9.58 20.44
N SER A 82 -5.72 -8.60 20.95
CA SER A 82 -6.23 -7.29 21.32
C SER A 82 -6.73 -6.49 20.12
N ALA A 83 -7.89 -5.85 20.28
CA ALA A 83 -8.42 -4.88 19.32
C ALA A 83 -7.47 -3.67 19.14
N PHE A 84 -6.71 -3.32 20.19
CA PHE A 84 -5.71 -2.25 20.14
C PHE A 84 -4.54 -2.57 19.21
N LEU A 85 -4.19 -3.84 19.05
CA LEU A 85 -3.10 -4.23 18.15
C LEU A 85 -3.44 -3.90 16.69
N ILE A 86 -4.72 -3.94 16.31
CA ILE A 86 -5.14 -3.73 14.92
C ILE A 86 -4.99 -2.27 14.46
N GLY A 87 -4.98 -1.30 15.38
CA GLY A 87 -4.72 0.10 15.03
C GLY A 87 -3.30 0.33 14.48
N VAL A 88 -2.32 -0.43 14.97
CA VAL A 88 -0.89 -0.35 14.60
C VAL A 88 -0.65 -0.56 13.09
N PRO A 89 -1.03 -1.70 12.49
CA PRO A 89 -0.85 -1.93 11.06
C PRO A 89 -1.70 -0.97 10.21
N LEU A 90 -2.95 -0.68 10.62
CA LEU A 90 -3.84 0.20 9.87
C LEU A 90 -3.28 1.62 9.76
N LEU A 91 -2.76 2.17 10.86
CA LEU A 91 -2.14 3.50 10.86
C LEU A 91 -0.82 3.53 10.10
N THR A 92 -0.04 2.46 10.15
CA THR A 92 1.19 2.35 9.34
C THR A 92 0.86 2.34 7.84
N ILE A 93 -0.15 1.56 7.41
CA ILE A 93 -0.64 1.54 6.03
C ILE A 93 -1.20 2.92 5.64
N ALA A 94 -1.99 3.55 6.52
CA ALA A 94 -2.53 4.89 6.28
C ALA A 94 -1.43 5.94 6.13
N GLY A 95 -0.38 5.91 6.96
CA GLY A 95 0.78 6.79 6.84
C GLY A 95 1.51 6.61 5.52
N ASN A 96 1.70 5.36 5.08
CA ASN A 96 2.33 5.09 3.78
C ASN A 96 1.47 5.58 2.60
N ASN A 97 0.16 5.51 2.74
CA ASN A 97 -0.80 5.95 1.73
C ASN A 97 -0.90 7.46 1.65
N TRP A 98 -1.00 8.14 2.79
CA TRP A 98 -1.10 9.58 2.90
C TRP A 98 0.02 10.09 3.79
N SER A 99 1.22 10.22 3.22
CA SER A 99 2.40 10.63 3.98
C SER A 99 2.27 12.07 4.45
N ALA A 100 2.48 12.30 5.74
CA ALA A 100 2.63 13.64 6.31
C ALA A 100 3.79 14.43 5.68
N PHE A 101 4.83 13.74 5.21
CA PHE A 101 6.02 14.34 4.61
C PHE A 101 5.88 14.66 3.12
N LEU A 102 4.81 14.17 2.47
CA LEU A 102 4.55 14.37 1.04
C LEU A 102 3.19 15.02 0.77
N LYS A 103 2.70 15.89 1.67
CA LYS A 103 1.41 16.59 1.50
C LYS A 103 0.25 15.60 1.26
N LEU A 104 0.22 14.52 2.03
CA LEU A 104 -0.77 13.43 1.93
C LEU A 104 -0.76 12.69 0.58
N GLN A 105 0.33 12.79 -0.18
CA GLN A 105 0.63 11.88 -1.29
C GLN A 105 1.47 10.71 -0.77
N GLY A 106 1.45 9.58 -1.45
CA GLY A 106 2.14 8.39 -0.97
C GLY A 106 2.00 7.19 -1.88
N GLY A 107 2.26 6.01 -1.32
CA GLY A 107 2.12 4.72 -1.97
C GLY A 107 0.67 4.21 -1.97
N ARG A 108 0.48 2.95 -2.41
CA ARG A 108 -0.80 2.23 -2.27
C ARG A 108 -0.89 1.37 -1.01
N GLY A 109 0.22 1.21 -0.28
CA GLY A 109 0.25 0.48 0.98
C GLY A 109 0.26 -1.04 0.83
N ILE A 110 0.29 -1.58 -0.39
CA ILE A 110 0.24 -3.04 -0.63
C ILE A 110 1.46 -3.75 -0.04
N THR A 111 2.68 -3.23 -0.23
CA THR A 111 3.90 -3.85 0.31
C THR A 111 3.93 -3.79 1.83
N VAL A 112 3.46 -2.67 2.42
CA VAL A 112 3.36 -2.52 3.88
C VAL A 112 2.34 -3.51 4.43
N ALA A 113 1.17 -3.62 3.79
CA ALA A 113 0.14 -4.60 4.12
C ALA A 113 0.64 -6.06 4.04
N VAL A 114 1.50 -6.38 3.07
CA VAL A 114 2.16 -7.68 3.00
C VAL A 114 3.02 -7.93 4.25
N GLY A 115 3.79 -6.94 4.69
CA GLY A 115 4.58 -7.05 5.92
C GLY A 115 3.74 -7.14 7.18
N THR A 116 2.61 -6.42 7.27
CA THR A 116 1.72 -6.52 8.42
C THR A 116 1.04 -7.89 8.49
N MET A 117 0.58 -8.44 7.35
CA MET A 117 0.00 -9.79 7.30
C MET A 117 1.02 -10.87 7.69
N LEU A 118 2.28 -10.77 7.25
CA LEU A 118 3.32 -11.74 7.62
C LEU A 118 3.49 -11.91 9.13
N VAL A 119 3.30 -10.83 9.90
CA VAL A 119 3.43 -10.86 11.37
C VAL A 119 2.12 -11.25 12.06
N LEU A 120 0.98 -10.75 11.57
CA LEU A 120 -0.32 -10.99 12.20
C LEU A 120 -0.88 -12.38 11.91
N SER A 121 -0.81 -12.81 10.64
CA SER A 121 -1.31 -14.10 10.19
C SER A 121 -0.64 -14.51 8.87
N PRO A 122 0.25 -15.52 8.91
CA PRO A 122 0.77 -16.16 7.73
C PRO A 122 -0.31 -16.74 6.80
N ILE A 123 -1.48 -17.11 7.35
CA ILE A 123 -2.63 -17.61 6.58
C ILE A 123 -3.20 -16.49 5.70
N LEU A 124 -3.44 -15.30 6.26
CA LEU A 124 -3.92 -14.14 5.50
C LEU A 124 -2.90 -13.70 4.45
N TRP A 125 -1.62 -13.70 4.80
CA TRP A 125 -0.55 -13.41 3.83
C TRP A 125 -0.57 -14.42 2.67
N LEU A 126 -0.65 -15.72 2.96
CA LEU A 126 -0.65 -16.76 1.94
C LEU A 126 -1.90 -16.68 1.06
N ALA A 127 -3.08 -16.46 1.65
CA ALA A 127 -4.32 -16.26 0.91
C ALA A 127 -4.23 -15.05 -0.03
N PHE A 128 -3.72 -13.92 0.47
CA PHE A 128 -3.47 -12.74 -0.37
C PHE A 128 -2.51 -13.07 -1.52
N ALA A 129 -1.39 -13.72 -1.22
CA ALA A 129 -0.39 -14.07 -2.22
C ALA A 129 -0.98 -14.99 -3.30
N VAL A 130 -1.67 -16.06 -2.92
CA VAL A 130 -2.28 -17.02 -3.86
C VAL A 130 -3.30 -16.34 -4.76
N ILE A 131 -4.22 -15.55 -4.20
CA ILE A 131 -5.29 -14.89 -4.97
C ILE A 131 -4.70 -13.80 -5.87
N ALA A 132 -3.88 -12.91 -5.31
CA ALA A 132 -3.35 -11.76 -6.04
C ALA A 132 -2.32 -12.18 -7.11
N PHE A 133 -1.35 -13.02 -6.74
CA PHE A 133 -0.31 -13.48 -7.67
C PHE A 133 -0.87 -14.49 -8.67
N GLY A 134 -1.64 -15.49 -8.22
CA GLY A 134 -2.24 -16.50 -9.10
C GLY A 134 -3.13 -15.87 -10.17
N GLY A 135 -3.99 -14.95 -9.76
CA GLY A 135 -4.83 -14.21 -10.70
C GLY A 135 -4.06 -13.27 -11.64
N TRP A 136 -3.00 -12.62 -11.14
CA TRP A 136 -2.10 -11.83 -11.98
C TRP A 136 -1.38 -12.69 -13.02
N VAL A 137 -0.94 -13.91 -12.68
CA VAL A 137 -0.28 -14.81 -13.65
C VAL A 137 -1.18 -15.09 -14.85
N VAL A 138 -2.48 -15.29 -14.62
CA VAL A 138 -3.48 -15.60 -15.67
C VAL A 138 -3.85 -14.38 -16.50
N THR A 139 -4.14 -13.24 -15.86
CA THR A 139 -4.76 -12.08 -16.53
C THR A 139 -3.82 -10.91 -16.80
N LYS A 140 -2.62 -10.92 -16.20
CA LYS A 140 -1.66 -9.81 -16.16
C LYS A 140 -2.23 -8.50 -15.57
N SER A 141 -3.32 -8.57 -14.80
CA SER A 141 -3.99 -7.42 -14.19
C SER A 141 -3.78 -7.33 -12.68
N SER A 142 -2.68 -6.74 -12.23
CA SER A 142 -2.35 -6.66 -10.80
C SER A 142 -3.39 -5.89 -9.97
N GLY A 143 -3.87 -4.74 -10.48
CA GLY A 143 -4.86 -3.92 -9.79
C GLY A 143 -6.14 -4.68 -9.45
N LEU A 144 -6.64 -5.47 -10.40
CA LEU A 144 -7.88 -6.25 -10.25
C LEU A 144 -7.71 -7.34 -9.18
N TRP A 145 -6.67 -8.16 -9.31
CA TRP A 145 -6.50 -9.30 -8.42
C TRP A 145 -6.08 -8.92 -7.00
N VAL A 146 -5.39 -7.78 -6.83
CA VAL A 146 -5.19 -7.20 -5.50
C VAL A 146 -6.52 -6.76 -4.89
N LEU A 147 -7.45 -6.16 -5.66
CA LEU A 147 -8.77 -5.79 -5.12
C LEU A 147 -9.58 -7.02 -4.74
N ILE A 148 -9.61 -8.05 -5.59
CA ILE A 148 -10.29 -9.32 -5.32
C ILE A 148 -9.74 -9.95 -4.04
N ALA A 149 -8.40 -10.03 -3.90
CA ALA A 149 -7.77 -10.54 -2.69
C ALA A 149 -8.22 -9.75 -1.45
N LEU A 150 -8.15 -8.41 -1.49
CA LEU A 150 -8.56 -7.56 -0.36
C LEU A 150 -10.05 -7.72 0.02
N VAL A 151 -10.93 -7.95 -0.96
CA VAL A 151 -12.36 -8.20 -0.71
C VAL A 151 -12.60 -9.58 -0.09
N LEU A 152 -11.79 -10.59 -0.44
CA LEU A 152 -11.93 -11.94 0.09
C LEU A 152 -11.26 -12.14 1.45
N LEU A 153 -10.25 -11.34 1.80
CA LEU A 153 -9.50 -11.48 3.06
C LEU A 153 -10.37 -11.41 4.34
N PRO A 154 -11.40 -10.56 4.48
CA PRO A 154 -12.30 -10.60 5.64
C PRO A 154 -13.01 -11.95 5.79
N VAL A 155 -13.39 -12.58 4.68
CA VAL A 155 -14.02 -13.91 4.67
C VAL A 155 -13.01 -14.98 5.07
N VAL A 156 -11.79 -14.92 4.53
CA VAL A 156 -10.71 -15.84 4.92
C VAL A 156 -10.40 -15.70 6.42
N ALA A 157 -10.30 -14.46 6.93
CA ALA A 157 -10.09 -14.22 8.36
C ALA A 157 -11.22 -14.81 9.20
N PHE A 158 -12.48 -14.63 8.81
CA PHE A 158 -13.62 -15.17 9.55
C PHE A 158 -13.64 -16.71 9.58
N LEU A 159 -13.16 -17.37 8.52
CA LEU A 159 -13.20 -18.82 8.40
C LEU A 159 -11.97 -19.54 8.96
N ALA A 160 -10.81 -18.88 8.96
CA ALA A 160 -9.52 -19.51 9.26
C ALA A 160 -8.82 -18.95 10.50
N GLU A 161 -9.34 -17.88 11.12
CA GLU A 161 -8.76 -17.26 12.31
C GLU A 161 -9.76 -17.21 13.46
N ASP A 162 -9.31 -17.56 14.67
CA ASP A 162 -10.15 -17.50 15.88
C ASP A 162 -10.30 -16.07 16.44
N ASN A 163 -9.55 -15.10 15.89
CA ASN A 163 -9.54 -13.72 16.35
C ASN A 163 -10.37 -12.80 15.44
N VAL A 164 -11.56 -12.41 15.89
CA VAL A 164 -12.44 -11.48 15.16
C VAL A 164 -11.78 -10.14 14.83
N ASN A 165 -10.76 -9.71 15.59
CA ASN A 165 -10.04 -8.47 15.31
C ASN A 165 -9.25 -8.54 14.00
N LEU A 166 -8.88 -9.74 13.52
CA LEU A 166 -8.29 -9.92 12.19
C LEU A 166 -9.30 -9.67 11.05
N VAL A 167 -10.60 -9.90 11.27
CA VAL A 167 -11.64 -9.50 10.33
C VAL A 167 -11.71 -7.98 10.23
N TRP A 168 -11.70 -7.28 11.37
CA TRP A 168 -11.69 -5.82 11.42
C TRP A 168 -10.43 -5.21 10.79
N TYR A 169 -9.28 -5.85 10.99
CA TYR A 169 -8.03 -5.51 10.29
C TYR A 169 -8.20 -5.60 8.77
N CYS A 170 -8.72 -6.72 8.25
CA CYS A 170 -8.93 -6.90 6.81
C CYS A 170 -9.90 -5.87 6.23
N LEU A 171 -11.01 -5.58 6.94
CA LEU A 171 -11.97 -4.55 6.53
C LEU A 171 -11.36 -3.15 6.53
N GLY A 172 -10.61 -2.79 7.57
CA GLY A 172 -9.91 -1.51 7.67
C GLY A 172 -8.87 -1.35 6.56
N MET A 173 -8.08 -2.39 6.30
CA MET A 173 -7.10 -2.42 5.22
C MET A 173 -7.75 -2.26 3.84
N LEU A 174 -8.85 -2.97 3.57
CA LEU A 174 -9.63 -2.83 2.35
C LEU A 174 -10.12 -1.38 2.19
N GLY A 175 -10.71 -0.80 3.23
CA GLY A 175 -11.19 0.59 3.23
C GLY A 175 -10.07 1.59 2.93
N ILE A 176 -8.95 1.50 3.65
CA ILE A 176 -7.78 2.38 3.47
C ILE A 176 -7.22 2.29 2.04
N ILE A 177 -7.03 1.08 1.51
CA ILE A 177 -6.46 0.89 0.17
C ILE A 177 -7.46 1.33 -0.91
N ALA A 178 -8.75 1.04 -0.75
CA ALA A 178 -9.80 1.48 -1.68
C ALA A 178 -9.88 3.01 -1.73
N LEU A 179 -9.90 3.68 -0.57
CA LEU A 179 -9.86 5.14 -0.49
C LEU A 179 -8.58 5.70 -1.11
N LYS A 180 -7.44 5.05 -0.91
CA LYS A 180 -6.20 5.47 -1.55
C LYS A 180 -6.28 5.36 -3.06
N ARG A 181 -6.83 4.27 -3.59
CA ARG A 181 -7.05 4.07 -5.04
C ARG A 181 -7.90 5.19 -5.63
N LEU A 182 -9.04 5.50 -5.00
CA LEU A 182 -9.96 6.54 -5.45
C LEU A 182 -9.36 7.96 -5.43
N SER A 183 -8.58 8.28 -4.38
CA SER A 183 -7.94 9.60 -4.24
C SER A 183 -6.76 9.84 -5.19
N SER A 184 -6.08 8.77 -5.65
CA SER A 184 -5.02 8.82 -6.69
C SER A 184 -3.97 9.95 -6.53
N ASN A 185 -3.47 10.19 -5.31
CA ASN A 185 -2.51 11.28 -5.03
C ASN A 185 -3.00 12.69 -5.43
N TRP A 186 -4.32 12.90 -5.43
CA TRP A 186 -4.96 14.14 -5.83
C TRP A 186 -4.81 14.46 -7.32
N THR A 187 -4.56 13.45 -8.17
CA THR A 187 -4.52 13.68 -9.62
C THR A 187 -5.89 14.18 -10.10
N PRO A 188 -5.91 15.30 -10.86
CA PRO A 188 -7.12 15.79 -11.48
C PRO A 188 -7.77 14.74 -12.37
N PHE A 189 -9.09 14.86 -12.56
CA PHE A 189 -9.80 14.01 -13.52
C PHE A 189 -9.39 14.42 -14.94
N PRO A 190 -9.06 13.46 -15.83
CA PRO A 190 -8.88 13.75 -17.25
C PRO A 190 -10.18 14.32 -17.86
N ASP A 191 -10.04 15.34 -18.72
CA ASP A 191 -11.18 16.01 -19.36
C ASP A 191 -11.88 15.13 -20.42
N ASP A 192 -11.15 14.17 -20.98
CA ASP A 192 -11.59 13.26 -22.05
C ASP A 192 -12.36 12.04 -21.54
N ILE A 193 -12.40 11.81 -20.22
CA ILE A 193 -12.99 10.61 -19.62
C ILE A 193 -14.03 11.00 -18.54
N SER A 194 -15.23 10.41 -18.64
CA SER A 194 -16.26 10.54 -17.60
C SER A 194 -15.72 10.20 -16.20
N ARG A 195 -16.02 11.08 -15.22
CA ARG A 195 -15.62 10.90 -13.80
C ARG A 195 -15.97 9.52 -13.25
N LYS A 196 -17.14 8.96 -13.59
CA LYS A 196 -17.55 7.61 -13.16
C LYS A 196 -16.59 6.53 -13.67
N ARG A 197 -16.16 6.64 -14.92
CA ARG A 197 -15.22 5.69 -15.54
C ARG A 197 -13.83 5.82 -14.92
N VAL A 198 -13.38 7.04 -14.61
CA VAL A 198 -12.11 7.26 -13.90
C VAL A 198 -12.14 6.64 -12.51
N LEU A 199 -13.20 6.86 -11.74
CA LEU A 199 -13.35 6.26 -10.40
C LEU A 199 -13.37 4.73 -10.46
N LEU A 200 -14.08 4.15 -11.44
CA LEU A 200 -14.09 2.70 -11.65
C LEU A 200 -12.69 2.17 -12.02
N ASN A 201 -11.98 2.85 -12.92
CA ASN A 201 -10.61 2.48 -13.29
C ASN A 201 -9.66 2.58 -12.07
N ARG A 202 -9.78 3.64 -11.27
CA ARG A 202 -8.99 3.83 -10.05
C ARG A 202 -9.22 2.69 -9.08
N LEU A 203 -10.48 2.37 -8.80
CA LEU A 203 -10.82 1.31 -7.86
C LEU A 203 -10.39 -0.08 -8.36
N VAL A 204 -10.79 -0.45 -9.58
CA VAL A 204 -10.64 -1.82 -10.10
C VAL A 204 -9.23 -2.05 -10.67
N ARG A 205 -8.71 -1.10 -11.43
CA ARG A 205 -7.47 -1.28 -12.22
C ARG A 205 -6.27 -0.53 -11.65
N ASP A 206 -6.47 0.21 -10.56
CA ASP A 206 -5.46 1.03 -9.91
C ASP A 206 -4.81 2.06 -10.85
N ARG A 207 -5.61 2.70 -11.71
CA ARG A 207 -5.15 3.68 -12.71
C ARG A 207 -6.26 4.62 -13.16
N ASP A 208 -5.90 5.73 -13.79
CA ASP A 208 -6.87 6.73 -14.26
C ASP A 208 -7.45 6.37 -15.65
N VAL A 209 -6.62 5.78 -16.52
CA VAL A 209 -6.93 5.51 -17.94
C VAL A 209 -6.89 4.02 -18.27
N SER A 210 -7.49 3.62 -19.40
CA SER A 210 -7.49 2.22 -19.84
C SER A 210 -6.12 1.77 -20.35
N ASP A 211 -5.41 2.63 -21.08
CA ASP A 211 -4.06 2.31 -21.59
C ASP A 211 -3.04 2.28 -20.42
N ARG A 212 -2.50 1.08 -20.15
CA ARG A 212 -1.50 0.90 -19.11
C ARG A 212 -0.16 1.48 -19.50
N THR A 213 0.24 1.29 -20.75
CA THR A 213 1.64 1.45 -21.15
C THR A 213 2.00 2.92 -21.24
N GLY A 214 1.17 3.73 -21.91
CA GLY A 214 1.33 5.19 -21.93
C GLY A 214 1.20 5.80 -20.54
N TRP A 215 0.31 5.27 -19.70
CA TRP A 215 0.12 5.79 -18.34
C TRP A 215 1.34 5.58 -17.43
N VAL A 216 1.95 4.40 -17.45
CA VAL A 216 3.11 4.10 -16.59
C VAL A 216 4.38 4.80 -17.08
N ARG A 217 4.54 5.00 -18.40
CA ARG A 217 5.74 5.57 -19.02
C ARG A 217 5.74 7.10 -19.15
N ARG A 218 4.72 7.79 -18.64
CA ARG A 218 4.70 9.26 -18.62
C ARG A 218 5.94 9.81 -17.92
N ILE A 219 6.50 10.87 -18.51
CA ILE A 219 7.59 11.67 -17.94
C ILE A 219 7.12 13.12 -17.80
N PRO A 220 7.68 13.91 -16.86
CA PRO A 220 7.38 15.33 -16.75
C PRO A 220 7.65 16.09 -18.06
N GLU A 221 6.85 17.11 -18.36
CA GLU A 221 7.14 18.01 -19.48
C GLU A 221 8.49 18.71 -19.24
N GLY A 222 9.36 18.71 -20.25
CA GLY A 222 10.69 19.32 -20.18
C GLY A 222 11.81 18.44 -19.62
N SER A 223 11.56 17.18 -19.28
CA SER A 223 12.63 16.20 -19.00
C SER A 223 13.09 15.53 -20.30
N SER A 224 14.00 16.19 -21.04
CA SER A 224 14.73 15.63 -22.18
C SER A 224 16.18 15.36 -21.81
#